data_AF-A0A6P0XNC1-F1
#
_entry.id   AF-A0A6P0XNC1-F1
#
_cell.length_a   1.000
_cell.length_b   1.000
_cell.length_c   1.000
_cell.angle_alpha   90.00
_cell.angle_beta   90.00
_cell.angle_gamma   90.00
#
_symmetry.space_group_name_H-M   'P 1'
#
loop_
_entity.id
_entity.type
_entity.pdbx_description
1 polymer ?
#
loop_
_entity_poly.entity_id
_entity_poly.type
_entity_poly.pdbx_seq_one_letter_code
_entity_poly.pdbx_strand_id
1 'polypeptide(L)'
;MLQKVQNLLLQLAEMFTTPLLFVGDTYISLSLLLKLCLYLITVLIFGRIFKNLLKKVFLVKLGIDEANREAISTIFSYGVSTLGVIII
;
A
#
# COMPACT_ATOMS: atom_id res chain seq x y z
N MET A 1 6.16 -27.95 27.92
CA MET A 1 6.84 -27.27 26.79
C MET A 1 5.89 -26.41 25.97
N LEU A 2 4.73 -26.94 25.54
CA LEU A 2 3.70 -26.19 24.80
C LEU A 2 3.25 -24.88 25.46
N GLN A 3 3.03 -24.89 26.78
CA GLN A 3 2.62 -23.70 27.54
C GLN A 3 3.65 -22.56 27.53
N LYS A 4 4.96 -22.88 27.56
CA LYS A 4 6.02 -21.86 27.46
C LYS A 4 6.05 -21.22 26.08
N VAL A 5 5.85 -22.01 25.02
CA VAL A 5 5.81 -21.50 23.64
C VAL A 5 4.60 -20.59 23.44
N GLN A 6 3.42 -20.97 23.95
CA GLN A 6 2.22 -20.13 23.90
C GLN A 6 2.41 -18.78 24.60
N ASN A 7 3.00 -18.79 25.80
CA ASN A 7 3.25 -17.56 26.54
C ASN A 7 4.26 -16.65 25.85
N LEU A 8 5.29 -17.21 25.21
CA LEU A 8 6.24 -16.42 24.41
C LEU A 8 5.57 -15.80 23.18
N LEU A 9 4.69 -16.54 22.49
CA LEU A 9 3.94 -16.01 21.35
C LEU A 9 2.96 -14.91 21.76
N LEU A 10 2.29 -15.06 22.91
CA LEU A 10 1.39 -14.04 23.45
C LEU A 10 2.14 -12.76 23.80
N GLN A 11 3.28 -12.87 24.49
CA GLN A 11 4.11 -11.71 24.83
C GLN A 11 4.63 -11.00 23.58
N LEU A 12 5.06 -11.75 22.57
CA LEU A 12 5.45 -11.18 21.28
C LEU A 12 4.27 -10.47 20.61
N ALA A 13 3.08 -11.07 20.61
CA ALA A 13 1.89 -10.46 20.01
C ALA A 13 1.48 -9.16 20.73
N GLU A 14 1.55 -9.14 22.06
CA GLU A 14 1.27 -7.96 22.88
C GLU A 14 2.24 -6.82 22.56
N MET A 15 3.53 -7.09 22.34
CA MET A 15 4.49 -6.06 21.94
C MET A 15 4.17 -5.40 20.59
N PHE A 16 3.38 -6.03 19.72
CA PHE A 16 2.98 -5.44 18.43
C PHE A 16 1.71 -4.59 18.55
N THR A 17 0.89 -4.83 19.56
CA THR A 17 -0.36 -4.11 19.81
C THR A 17 -0.21 -3.00 20.85
N THR A 18 0.86 -3.04 21.66
CA THR A 18 1.15 -1.99 22.62
C THR A 18 1.32 -0.62 21.92
N PRO A 19 0.71 0.44 22.47
CA PRO A 19 0.88 1.79 21.95
C PRO A 19 2.32 2.24 22.16
N LEU A 20 3.00 2.60 21.08
CA LEU A 20 4.34 3.18 21.10
C LEU A 20 4.29 4.69 21.29
N LEU A 21 3.33 5.35 20.63
CA LEU A 21 3.18 6.80 20.60
C LEU A 21 1.70 7.19 20.59
N PHE A 22 1.42 8.38 21.11
CA PHE A 22 0.10 8.98 21.13
C PHE A 22 0.14 10.23 20.25
N VAL A 23 -0.72 10.28 19.24
CA VAL A 23 -0.85 11.44 18.34
C VAL A 23 -2.29 11.91 18.39
N GLY A 24 -2.53 13.01 19.11
CA GLY A 24 -3.87 13.44 19.48
C GLY A 24 -4.59 12.34 20.25
N ASP A 25 -5.72 11.88 19.71
CA ASP A 25 -6.53 10.80 20.28
C ASP A 25 -6.20 9.40 19.70
N THR A 26 -5.18 9.29 18.84
CA THR A 26 -4.85 8.03 18.16
C THR A 26 -3.61 7.36 18.74
N TYR A 27 -3.74 6.08 19.05
CA TYR A 27 -2.65 5.23 19.50
C TYR A 27 -1.88 4.64 18.31
N ILE A 28 -0.60 4.99 18.18
CA ILE A 28 0.28 4.40 17.16
C ILE A 28 1.00 3.21 17.79
N SER A 29 0.69 2.01 17.29
CA SER A 29 1.37 0.75 17.64
C SER A 29 2.22 0.24 16.48
N LEU A 30 3.08 -0.74 16.74
CA LEU A 30 3.88 -1.39 15.68
C LEU A 30 2.99 -2.06 14.63
N SER A 31 1.87 -2.65 15.06
CA SER A 31 0.87 -3.24 14.15
C SER A 31 0.21 -2.20 13.25
N LEU A 32 -0.04 -0.98 13.73
CA LEU A 32 -0.57 0.11 12.90
C LEU A 32 0.44 0.50 11.81
N LEU A 33 1.72 0.64 12.17
CA LEU A 33 2.79 0.95 11.21
C LEU A 33 2.94 -0.15 10.15
N LEU A 34 2.87 -1.42 10.55
CA LEU A 34 2.90 -2.54 9.61
C LEU A 34 1.71 -2.54 8.66
N LYS A 35 0.50 -2.25 9.17
CA LYS A 35 -0.69 -2.10 8.32
C LYS A 35 -0.51 -0.97 7.31
N LEU A 36 0.01 0.18 7.74
CA LEU A 36 0.29 1.31 6.86
C LEU A 36 1.27 0.91 5.75
N CYS A 37 2.37 0.22 6.08
CA CYS A 37 3.31 -0.31 5.10
C CYS A 37 2.63 -1.24 4.09
N LEU A 38 1.77 -2.15 4.55
CA LEU A 38 1.03 -3.06 3.67
C LEU A 38 0.07 -2.30 2.74
N TYR A 39 -0.62 -1.28 3.24
CA TYR A 39 -1.50 -0.44 2.43
C TYR A 39 -0.74 0.37 1.39
N LEU A 40 0.43 0.94 1.74
CA LEU A 40 1.29 1.63 0.79
C LEU A 40 1.81 0.70 -0.32
N ILE A 41 2.28 -0.50 0.04
CA ILE A 41 2.68 -1.51 -0.94
C ILE A 41 1.51 -1.85 -1.86
N THR A 42 0.32 -2.01 -1.29
CA THR A 42 -0.91 -2.28 -2.04
C THR A 42 -1.18 -1.18 -3.07
N VAL A 43 -1.11 0.10 -2.68
CA VAL A 43 -1.29 1.23 -3.60
C VAL A 43 -0.26 1.24 -4.72
N LEU A 44 1.01 0.98 -4.42
CA LEU A 44 2.05 0.92 -5.45
C LEU A 44 1.81 -0.22 -6.45
N ILE A 45 1.36 -1.39 -5.97
CA ILE A 45 0.98 -2.51 -6.83
C ILE A 45 -0.20 -2.13 -7.71
N PHE A 46 -1.25 -1.54 -7.14
CA PHE A 46 -2.42 -1.08 -7.89
C PHE A 46 -2.06 -0.03 -8.93
N GLY A 47 -1.22 0.95 -8.58
CA GLY A 47 -0.71 1.96 -9.50
C GLY A 47 0.00 1.31 -10.70
N ARG A 48 0.87 0.34 -10.45
CA ARG A 48 1.58 -0.38 -11.52
C ARG A 48 0.65 -1.21 -12.41
N ILE A 49 -0.33 -1.89 -11.82
CA ILE A 49 -1.34 -2.65 -12.57
C ILE A 49 -2.15 -1.69 -13.44
N PHE A 50 -2.63 -0.60 -12.86
CA PHE A 50 -3.40 0.42 -13.56
C PHE A 50 -2.62 1.05 -14.72
N LYS A 51 -1.34 1.42 -14.51
CA LYS A 51 -0.46 1.90 -15.57
C LYS A 51 -0.40 0.92 -16.74
N ASN A 52 -0.16 -0.35 -16.45
CA ASN A 52 -0.03 -1.39 -17.47
C ASN A 52 -1.34 -1.64 -18.21
N LEU A 53 -2.48 -1.63 -17.51
CA LEU A 53 -3.81 -1.75 -18.12
C LEU A 53 -4.07 -0.58 -19.05
N LEU A 54 -3.79 0.65 -18.61
CA LEU A 54 -3.97 1.83 -19.44
C LEU A 54 -3.09 1.77 -20.69
N LYS A 55 -1.78 1.55 -20.50
CA LYS A 55 -0.80 1.50 -21.58
C LYS A 55 -1.09 0.39 -22.60
N LYS A 56 -1.32 -0.85 -22.14
CA LYS A 56 -1.35 -2.06 -22.98
C LYS A 56 -2.74 -2.47 -23.45
N VAL A 57 -3.80 -1.93 -22.86
CA VAL A 57 -5.18 -2.31 -23.22
C VAL A 57 -5.94 -1.09 -23.73
N PHE A 58 -6.11 -0.07 -22.89
CA PHE A 58 -6.98 1.06 -23.22
C PHE A 58 -6.40 1.95 -24.30
N LEU A 59 -5.17 2.44 -24.13
CA LEU A 59 -4.59 3.40 -25.07
C LEU A 59 -4.20 2.75 -26.41
N VAL A 60 -3.90 1.45 -26.42
CA VAL A 60 -3.73 0.67 -27.66
C VAL A 60 -5.02 0.66 -28.46
N LYS A 61 -6.17 0.38 -27.81
CA LYS A 61 -7.49 0.37 -28.46
C LYS A 61 -7.90 1.74 -29.00
N LEU A 62 -7.32 2.82 -28.48
CA LEU A 62 -7.53 4.19 -28.95
C LEU A 62 -6.58 4.60 -30.09
N GLY A 63 -5.68 3.72 -30.54
CA GLY A 63 -4.76 4.00 -31.64
C GLY A 63 -3.64 4.99 -31.30
N ILE A 64 -3.35 5.19 -30.00
CA ILE A 64 -2.29 6.11 -29.55
C ILE A 64 -0.92 5.44 -29.75
N ASP A 65 0.07 6.22 -30.20
CA ASP A 65 1.45 5.75 -30.40
C ASP A 65 2.15 5.38 -29.08
N GLU A 66 3.24 4.61 -29.17
CA GLU A 66 3.96 4.11 -27.99
C GLU A 66 4.53 5.23 -27.09
N ALA A 67 5.02 6.33 -27.66
CA ALA A 67 5.64 7.41 -26.90
C ALA A 67 4.58 8.13 -26.05
N ASN A 68 3.46 8.50 -26.67
CA ASN A 68 2.34 9.13 -25.98
C ASN A 68 1.70 8.20 -24.94
N ARG A 69 1.62 6.89 -25.22
CA ARG A 69 1.09 5.91 -24.26
C ARG A 69 1.90 5.82 -22.97
N GLU A 70 3.23 5.85 -23.07
CA GLU A 70 4.08 5.82 -21.88
C GLU A 70 3.92 7.09 -21.03
N ALA A 71 3.87 8.26 -21.67
CA ALA A 71 3.67 9.53 -20.97
C ALA A 71 2.31 9.60 -20.27
N ILE A 72 1.22 9.34 -21.01
CA ILE A 72 -0.15 9.39 -20.49
C ILE A 72 -0.32 8.38 -19.34
N SER A 73 0.09 7.12 -19.54
CA SER A 73 -0.04 6.09 -18.51
C SER A 73 0.75 6.40 -17.25
N THR A 74 1.91 7.05 -17.36
CA THR A 74 2.70 7.47 -16.21
C THR A 74 2.00 8.58 -15.42
N ILE A 75 1.50 9.62 -16.09
CA ILE A 75 0.78 10.73 -15.44
C ILE A 75 -0.45 10.21 -14.70
N PHE A 76 -1.27 9.41 -15.37
CA PHE A 76 -2.48 8.82 -14.77
C PHE A 76 -2.13 7.86 -13.62
N SER A 77 -1.09 7.05 -13.76
CA SER A 77 -0.61 6.16 -12.69
C SER A 77 -0.17 6.93 -11.45
N TYR A 78 0.55 8.05 -11.63
CA TYR A 78 0.90 8.89 -10.49
C TYR A 78 -0.32 9.53 -9.87
N GLY A 79 -1.26 10.06 -10.66
CA GLY A 79 -2.52 10.58 -10.13
C GLY A 79 -3.26 9.55 -9.26
N VAL A 80 -3.45 8.33 -9.77
CA VAL A 80 -4.12 7.26 -9.02
C VAL A 80 -3.32 6.85 -7.78
N SER A 81 -1.99 6.72 -7.89
CA SER A 81 -1.16 6.33 -6.75
C SER A 81 -1.15 7.40 -5.66
N THR A 82 -1.06 8.68 -6.02
CA THR A 82 -1.13 9.81 -5.09
C THR A 82 -2.48 9.85 -4.38
N LEU A 83 -3.59 9.68 -5.11
CA LEU A 83 -4.91 9.59 -4.49
C LEU A 83 -4.99 8.40 -3.54
N GLY A 84 -4.45 7.24 -3.93
CA GLY A 84 -4.38 6.06 -3.06
C GLY A 84 -3.61 6.33 -1.76
N VAL A 85 -2.48 7.03 -1.83
CA VAL A 85 -1.69 7.40 -0.65
C VAL A 85 -2.44 8.38 0.26
N ILE A 86 -3.18 9.34 -0.30
CA ILE A 86 -3.96 10.32 0.49
C ILE A 86 -5.14 9.67 1.24
N ILE A 87 -5.74 8.63 0.65
CA ILE A 87 -6.91 7.96 1.21
C ILE A 87 -6.56 7.07 2.42
N ILE A 88 -5.35 6.53 2.46
CA ILE A 88 -4.86 5.64 3.53
C ILE A 88 -4.38 6.45 4.72
#